data_AF-A0A842MY76-F1
#
_entry.id   AF-A0A842MY76-F1
#
_cell.length_a   1.000
_cell.length_b   1.000
_cell.length_c   1.000
_cell.angle_alpha   90.00
_cell.angle_beta   90.00
_cell.angle_gamma   90.00
#
_symmetry.space_group_name_H-M   'P 1'
#
loop_
_entity.id
_entity.type
_entity.pdbx_description
1 polymer ?
#
loop_
_entity_poly.entity_id
_entity_poly.type
_entity_poly.pdbx_seq_one_letter_code
_entity_poly.pdbx_strand_id
1 'polypeptide(L)'
;MSVSQTQTVFAYGGGGGGGGGGGGGSGGNSPSSYNPYGLVVGDDMLFMSHSAWNHIKVYDLDSILLDTFGDFGIKDGFLIDPYGMAIHENMLYVADTGNYRIQVFTTTGEFMFSFGKKGVGDGQFQKPYDIAIEQNMIFVTDPKNKRIQVFDLDGNFISKFSPSHDNLRYPSEITVSEDRIFLTDTKKAGIFVYDLDGNPITEFNSKGDGEKAESSNDLLTYGNHLLVVDGENNRIQVFDFEGNYIQMFGAFIPQNPNVPVLKNEAPHSIAYSNNMFYVGHTGSFNVKTYDAYGTNSIPTWVKNNAGWWADGDISDSAFIDGIEYLIREEIIMVPMTKPHSEEESSIPEWVKNNAGWWADGQIPDSAFIDGIEYLVKSGIIQVA
;
A
#
# COMPACT_ATOMS: atom_id res chain seq x y z
N MET A 1 -13.92 -24.37 -29.12
CA MET A 1 -12.80 -24.84 -28.27
C MET A 1 -12.90 -24.03 -26.99
N SER A 2 -13.31 -24.68 -25.91
CA SER A 2 -13.55 -24.05 -24.60
C SER A 2 -12.23 -23.81 -23.89
N VAL A 3 -11.95 -22.56 -23.52
CA VAL A 3 -10.84 -22.21 -22.63
C VAL A 3 -11.33 -22.47 -21.19
N SER A 4 -10.73 -23.44 -20.51
CA SER A 4 -11.05 -23.74 -19.12
C SER A 4 -10.39 -22.70 -18.21
N GLN A 5 -11.19 -22.02 -17.40
CA GLN A 5 -10.70 -21.35 -16.20
C GLN A 5 -10.21 -22.43 -15.22
N THR A 6 -8.89 -22.57 -15.06
CA THR A 6 -8.32 -23.39 -13.99
C THR A 6 -8.31 -22.58 -12.71
N GLN A 7 -9.38 -22.72 -11.93
CA GLN A 7 -9.41 -22.38 -10.51
C GLN A 7 -8.56 -23.43 -9.80
N THR A 8 -7.32 -23.10 -9.43
CA THR A 8 -6.48 -24.03 -8.66
C THR A 8 -6.83 -23.92 -7.19
N VAL A 9 -7.76 -24.78 -6.75
CA VAL A 9 -8.00 -25.08 -5.34
C VAL A 9 -6.85 -25.95 -4.84
N PHE A 10 -6.03 -25.46 -3.93
CA PHE A 10 -5.16 -26.33 -3.13
C PHE A 10 -5.78 -26.59 -1.76
N ALA A 11 -6.23 -27.84 -1.60
CA ALA A 11 -6.52 -28.45 -0.32
C ALA A 11 -5.38 -29.43 0.00
N TYR A 12 -4.63 -29.19 1.08
CA TYR A 12 -3.84 -30.20 1.81
C TYR A 12 -3.63 -29.63 3.22
N GLY A 13 -3.75 -30.35 4.33
CA GLY A 13 -3.96 -31.77 4.56
C GLY A 13 -3.49 -32.02 5.99
N GLY A 14 -4.43 -32.25 6.91
CA GLY A 14 -4.11 -32.60 8.29
C GLY A 14 -3.40 -33.95 8.38
N GLY A 15 -2.39 -34.03 9.24
CA GLY A 15 -1.70 -35.27 9.58
C GLY A 15 -0.88 -35.07 10.85
N GLY A 16 -1.43 -35.50 11.98
CA GLY A 16 -0.86 -35.30 13.31
C GLY A 16 0.11 -36.38 13.79
N GLY A 17 0.68 -36.09 14.95
CA GLY A 17 1.46 -36.96 15.83
C GLY A 17 2.45 -36.09 16.61
N GLY A 18 2.36 -35.84 17.92
CA GLY A 18 1.77 -36.59 19.02
C GLY A 18 2.88 -36.85 20.04
N GLY A 19 2.94 -36.08 21.14
CA GLY A 19 3.88 -36.32 22.25
C GLY A 19 4.03 -35.11 23.18
N GLY A 20 3.23 -35.07 24.25
CA GLY A 20 3.03 -33.90 25.10
C GLY A 20 4.06 -33.67 26.22
N GLY A 21 3.91 -32.54 26.91
CA GLY A 21 4.68 -32.20 28.11
C GLY A 21 4.58 -30.76 28.64
N GLY A 22 3.34 -30.26 28.87
CA GLY A 22 2.92 -29.27 29.88
C GLY A 22 3.76 -28.01 30.22
N GLY A 23 3.15 -26.82 30.06
CA GLY A 23 3.66 -25.59 30.68
C GLY A 23 3.01 -24.24 30.32
N GLY A 24 1.68 -24.14 30.37
CA GLY A 24 0.86 -22.93 30.61
C GLY A 24 1.27 -21.57 30.02
N GLY A 25 0.55 -21.13 28.99
CA GLY A 25 0.53 -19.72 28.56
C GLY A 25 -0.01 -19.45 27.15
N SER A 26 -1.06 -20.14 26.69
CA SER A 26 -1.62 -19.91 25.34
C SER A 26 -2.92 -19.10 25.43
N GLY A 27 -2.81 -17.79 25.25
CA GLY A 27 -3.88 -17.00 24.63
C GLY A 27 -3.95 -17.42 23.17
N GLY A 28 -4.81 -18.38 22.85
CA GLY A 28 -5.03 -18.81 21.48
C GLY A 28 -5.67 -17.66 20.69
N ASN A 29 -4.88 -17.00 19.84
CA ASN A 29 -5.45 -16.33 18.69
C ASN A 29 -5.73 -17.41 17.65
N SER A 30 -7.01 -17.62 17.35
CA SER A 30 -7.39 -18.24 16.08
C SER A 30 -6.69 -17.51 14.92
N PRO A 31 -6.30 -18.18 13.82
CA PRO A 31 -5.69 -17.54 12.64
C PRO A 31 -6.75 -16.79 11.83
N SER A 32 -7.49 -15.88 12.46
CA SER A 32 -8.66 -15.21 11.88
C SER A 32 -8.39 -13.82 11.32
N SER A 33 -7.14 -13.39 11.21
CA SER A 33 -6.77 -12.20 10.41
C SER A 33 -5.41 -12.41 9.75
N TYR A 34 -5.43 -12.70 8.45
CA TYR A 34 -4.26 -12.68 7.59
C TYR A 34 -3.93 -11.23 7.25
N ASN A 35 -2.87 -10.66 7.83
CA ASN A 35 -2.46 -9.31 7.53
C ASN A 35 -0.99 -9.35 7.07
N PRO A 36 -0.69 -9.01 5.79
CA PRO A 36 0.68 -8.83 5.34
C PRO A 36 1.20 -7.48 5.86
N TYR A 37 1.95 -7.53 6.96
CA TYR A 37 2.29 -6.31 7.71
C TYR A 37 3.35 -5.44 7.03
N GLY A 38 4.30 -6.05 6.34
CA GLY A 38 5.29 -5.35 5.53
C GLY A 38 5.46 -6.03 4.18
N LEU A 39 5.66 -5.23 3.14
CA LEU A 39 5.95 -5.66 1.79
C LEU A 39 7.09 -4.80 1.24
N VAL A 40 8.17 -5.41 0.81
CA VAL A 40 9.33 -4.70 0.24
C VAL A 40 9.83 -5.41 -1.01
N VAL A 41 10.52 -4.67 -1.88
CA VAL A 41 11.19 -5.23 -3.07
C VAL A 41 12.70 -5.15 -2.92
N GLY A 42 13.39 -6.24 -3.27
CA GLY A 42 14.84 -6.27 -3.44
C GLY A 42 15.24 -7.38 -4.42
N ASP A 43 16.26 -7.15 -5.23
CA ASP A 43 16.73 -8.12 -6.24
C ASP A 43 15.61 -8.67 -7.16
N ASP A 44 14.66 -7.81 -7.58
CA ASP A 44 13.46 -8.19 -8.36
C ASP A 44 12.57 -9.25 -7.68
N MET A 45 12.61 -9.34 -6.35
CA MET A 45 11.75 -10.20 -5.54
C MET A 45 10.94 -9.39 -4.55
N LEU A 46 9.73 -9.86 -4.26
CA LEU A 46 8.87 -9.33 -3.21
C LEU A 46 9.07 -10.11 -1.92
N PHE A 47 9.33 -9.41 -0.83
CA PHE A 47 9.42 -9.98 0.52
C PHE A 47 8.23 -9.50 1.33
N MET A 48 7.47 -10.45 1.87
CA MET A 48 6.27 -10.17 2.64
C MET A 48 6.41 -10.76 4.04
N SER A 49 6.26 -9.92 5.07
CA SER A 49 6.21 -10.39 6.45
C SER A 49 4.82 -10.91 6.78
N HIS A 50 4.80 -12.08 7.42
CA HIS A 50 3.56 -12.73 7.76
C HIS A 50 3.47 -13.06 9.25
N SER A 51 2.97 -12.11 10.05
CA SER A 51 2.97 -12.21 11.51
C SER A 51 2.22 -13.43 12.04
N ALA A 52 1.10 -13.82 11.44
CA ALA A 52 0.33 -14.98 11.88
C ALA A 52 1.09 -16.33 11.73
N TRP A 53 2.08 -16.40 10.84
CA TRP A 53 2.93 -17.58 10.65
C TRP A 53 4.35 -17.38 11.16
N ASN A 54 4.74 -16.15 11.46
CA ASN A 54 6.10 -15.78 11.86
C ASN A 54 7.14 -16.11 10.78
N HIS A 55 6.75 -15.94 9.52
CA HIS A 55 7.57 -16.21 8.33
C HIS A 55 7.72 -14.94 7.50
N ILE A 56 8.80 -14.90 6.72
CA ILE A 56 8.93 -14.04 5.55
C ILE A 56 8.70 -14.90 4.32
N LYS A 57 7.75 -14.49 3.48
CA LYS A 57 7.47 -15.14 2.19
C LYS A 57 8.12 -14.34 1.08
N VAL A 58 8.76 -15.04 0.15
CA VAL A 58 9.46 -14.46 -0.99
C VAL A 58 8.71 -14.83 -2.26
N TYR A 59 8.39 -13.84 -3.08
CA TYR A 59 7.71 -14.01 -4.36
C TYR A 59 8.53 -13.39 -5.48
N ASP A 60 8.34 -13.86 -6.71
CA ASP A 60 8.72 -13.07 -7.88
C ASP A 60 7.72 -11.92 -8.10
N LEU A 61 8.03 -11.05 -9.07
CA LEU A 61 7.17 -9.93 -9.46
C LEU A 61 5.85 -10.36 -10.13
N ASP A 62 5.72 -11.64 -10.51
CA ASP A 62 4.45 -12.21 -11.00
C ASP A 62 3.61 -12.81 -9.85
N SER A 63 4.00 -12.53 -8.60
CA SER A 63 3.35 -12.99 -7.37
C SER A 63 3.38 -14.51 -7.17
N ILE A 64 4.34 -15.20 -7.78
CA ILE A 64 4.57 -16.62 -7.57
C ILE A 64 5.49 -16.79 -6.37
N LEU A 65 5.06 -17.59 -5.39
CA LEU A 65 5.85 -17.90 -4.19
C LEU A 65 7.12 -18.68 -4.59
N LEU A 66 8.28 -18.11 -4.29
CA LEU A 66 9.59 -18.70 -4.54
C LEU A 66 10.15 -19.40 -3.31
N ASP A 67 10.07 -18.75 -2.15
CA ASP A 67 10.70 -19.23 -0.92
C ASP A 67 9.96 -18.75 0.33
N THR A 68 10.31 -19.32 1.48
CA THR A 68 9.84 -18.91 2.79
C THR A 68 10.91 -19.19 3.83
N PHE A 69 11.24 -18.19 4.64
CA PHE A 69 12.19 -18.33 5.74
C PHE A 69 11.68 -17.67 7.01
N GLY A 70 12.40 -17.94 8.11
CA GLY A 70 11.91 -17.70 9.47
C GLY A 70 11.00 -18.83 9.95
N ASP A 71 10.80 -18.88 11.27
CA ASP A 71 9.81 -19.72 11.93
C ASP A 71 9.52 -19.15 13.33
N PHE A 72 8.43 -19.58 13.96
CA PHE A 72 8.07 -19.11 15.30
C PHE A 72 9.18 -19.42 16.32
N GLY A 73 9.74 -18.38 16.94
CA GLY A 73 10.69 -18.58 18.03
C GLY A 73 11.50 -17.35 18.42
N ILE A 74 12.28 -17.51 19.49
CA ILE A 74 13.09 -16.44 20.09
C ILE A 74 14.57 -16.49 19.70
N LYS A 75 14.97 -17.50 18.94
CA LYS A 75 16.38 -17.72 18.53
C LYS A 75 16.69 -16.87 17.30
N ASP A 76 17.96 -16.64 17.04
CA ASP A 76 18.42 -16.02 15.81
C ASP A 76 17.90 -16.77 14.58
N GLY A 77 17.37 -16.01 13.61
CA GLY A 77 16.69 -16.54 12.43
C GLY A 77 15.24 -16.97 12.65
N PHE A 78 14.74 -16.99 13.89
CA PHE A 78 13.33 -17.25 14.23
C PHE A 78 12.63 -15.94 14.62
N LEU A 79 11.37 -15.80 14.25
CA LEU A 79 10.60 -14.56 14.37
C LEU A 79 9.40 -14.73 15.32
N ILE A 80 8.95 -13.65 15.92
CA ILE A 80 7.65 -13.54 16.60
C ILE A 80 7.02 -12.22 16.17
N ASP A 81 5.85 -12.27 15.55
CA ASP A 81 5.13 -11.11 15.03
C ASP A 81 6.01 -10.21 14.13
N PRO A 82 6.65 -10.72 13.06
CA PRO A 82 7.40 -9.88 12.11
C PRO A 82 6.47 -8.89 11.43
N TYR A 83 6.77 -7.59 11.55
CA TYR A 83 5.96 -6.49 11.01
C TYR A 83 6.70 -5.79 9.87
N GLY A 84 7.04 -4.51 10.02
CA GLY A 84 7.68 -3.73 8.98
C GLY A 84 9.07 -4.23 8.63
N MET A 85 9.47 -3.94 7.40
CA MET A 85 10.72 -4.40 6.81
C MET A 85 11.32 -3.30 5.95
N ALA A 86 12.64 -3.34 5.79
CA ALA A 86 13.35 -2.51 4.82
C ALA A 86 14.45 -3.33 4.15
N ILE A 87 14.76 -3.01 2.91
CA ILE A 87 15.90 -3.58 2.19
C ILE A 87 16.94 -2.49 1.96
N HIS A 88 18.20 -2.84 2.18
CA HIS A 88 19.34 -2.05 1.77
C HIS A 88 20.38 -2.98 1.14
N GLU A 89 20.69 -2.75 -0.14
CA GLU A 89 21.47 -3.68 -0.95
C GLU A 89 20.86 -5.10 -0.87
N ASN A 90 21.65 -6.10 -0.48
CA ASN A 90 21.21 -7.49 -0.39
C ASN A 90 20.80 -7.89 1.04
N MET A 91 20.51 -6.91 1.90
CA MET A 91 20.17 -7.12 3.31
C MET A 91 18.72 -6.73 3.58
N LEU A 92 17.96 -7.67 4.13
CA LEU A 92 16.59 -7.48 4.61
C LEU A 92 16.61 -7.26 6.12
N TYR A 93 16.16 -6.09 6.55
CA TYR A 93 15.95 -5.72 7.94
C TYR A 93 14.50 -5.97 8.30
N VAL A 94 14.24 -6.70 9.39
CA VAL A 94 12.90 -7.13 9.80
C VAL A 94 12.63 -6.70 11.24
N ALA A 95 11.52 -6.00 11.46
CA ALA A 95 11.03 -5.69 12.79
C ALA A 95 10.43 -6.96 13.41
N ASP A 96 11.24 -7.66 14.21
CA ASP A 96 10.84 -8.85 14.95
C ASP A 96 10.13 -8.43 16.25
N THR A 97 8.92 -7.87 16.06
CA THR A 97 8.16 -7.09 17.04
C THR A 97 7.98 -7.81 18.37
N GLY A 98 7.62 -9.09 18.33
CA GLY A 98 7.36 -9.93 19.49
C GLY A 98 8.63 -10.28 20.27
N ASN A 99 9.79 -10.25 19.62
CA ASN A 99 11.11 -10.42 20.25
C ASN A 99 11.80 -9.10 20.61
N TYR A 100 11.18 -7.95 20.33
CA TYR A 100 11.69 -6.62 20.70
C TYR A 100 13.07 -6.31 20.12
N ARG A 101 13.33 -6.75 18.89
CA ARG A 101 14.61 -6.59 18.19
C ARG A 101 14.39 -6.38 16.69
N ILE A 102 15.44 -5.96 16.01
CA ILE A 102 15.53 -6.01 14.56
C ILE A 102 16.41 -7.20 14.20
N GLN A 103 15.97 -8.02 13.26
CA GLN A 103 16.80 -9.08 12.68
C GLN A 103 17.18 -8.72 11.25
N VAL A 104 18.39 -9.08 10.88
CA VAL A 104 18.93 -8.79 9.56
C VAL A 104 19.27 -10.10 8.87
N PHE A 105 18.73 -10.26 7.67
CA PHE A 105 18.91 -11.41 6.81
C PHE A 105 19.54 -10.97 5.50
N THR A 106 20.16 -11.88 4.76
CA THR A 106 20.37 -11.67 3.33
C THR A 106 19.04 -11.79 2.58
N THR A 107 18.95 -11.28 1.35
CA THR A 107 17.80 -11.48 0.45
C THR A 107 17.59 -12.95 0.06
N THR A 108 18.55 -13.83 0.36
CA THR A 108 18.42 -15.30 0.23
C THR A 108 17.97 -15.99 1.52
N GLY A 109 17.61 -15.23 2.57
CA GLY A 109 17.06 -15.76 3.82
C GLY A 109 18.09 -16.23 4.86
N GLU A 110 19.38 -15.98 4.67
CA GLU A 110 20.40 -16.32 5.66
C GLU A 110 20.40 -15.29 6.79
N PHE A 111 20.30 -15.73 8.04
CA PHE A 111 20.42 -14.83 9.19
C PHE A 111 21.87 -14.31 9.32
N MET A 112 22.00 -12.99 9.48
CA MET A 112 23.29 -12.33 9.60
C MET A 112 23.57 -11.88 11.04
N PHE A 113 22.70 -11.03 11.58
CA PHE A 113 22.80 -10.55 12.96
C PHE A 113 21.45 -10.00 13.44
N SER A 114 21.39 -9.65 14.72
CA SER A 114 20.27 -8.93 15.31
C SER A 114 20.75 -7.86 16.28
N PHE A 115 19.96 -6.82 16.43
CA PHE A 115 20.21 -5.76 17.40
C PHE A 115 18.90 -5.33 18.05
N GLY A 116 19.00 -4.78 19.26
CA GLY A 116 17.83 -4.51 20.09
C GLY A 116 17.56 -5.59 21.12
N LYS A 117 16.81 -5.20 22.15
CA LYS A 117 16.21 -6.09 23.14
C LYS A 117 15.07 -5.36 23.84
N LYS A 118 14.24 -6.10 24.58
CA LYS A 118 13.17 -5.51 25.38
C LYS A 118 13.70 -4.45 26.35
N GLY A 119 13.14 -3.25 26.30
CA GLY A 119 13.44 -2.19 27.26
C GLY A 119 13.06 -0.79 26.78
N VAL A 120 13.58 0.23 27.46
CA VAL A 120 13.28 1.66 27.22
C VAL A 120 14.54 2.50 26.99
N GLY A 121 15.73 1.93 27.22
CA GLY A 121 17.02 2.58 26.97
C GLY A 121 17.37 2.66 25.49
N ASP A 122 18.52 3.26 25.19
CA ASP A 122 19.04 3.36 23.82
C ASP A 122 19.35 1.96 23.28
N GLY A 123 18.97 1.72 22.03
CA GLY A 123 19.07 0.39 21.41
C GLY A 123 18.20 -0.67 22.07
N GLN A 124 17.16 -0.30 22.81
CA GLN A 124 16.14 -1.21 23.34
C GLN A 124 14.78 -0.89 22.75
N PHE A 125 13.86 -1.84 22.69
CA PHE A 125 12.54 -1.64 22.10
C PHE A 125 11.41 -2.13 23.01
N GLN A 126 10.22 -1.52 22.89
CA GLN A 126 8.97 -2.05 23.49
C GLN A 126 8.00 -2.60 22.44
N LYS A 127 8.02 -2.05 21.23
CA LYS A 127 7.29 -2.56 20.07
C LYS A 127 7.98 -1.98 18.83
N PRO A 128 9.15 -2.51 18.39
CA PRO A 128 9.70 -2.09 17.12
C PRO A 128 8.66 -2.48 16.06
N TYR A 129 8.19 -1.52 15.26
CA TYR A 129 6.98 -1.72 14.47
C TYR A 129 7.29 -1.67 12.97
N ASP A 130 7.93 -0.60 12.51
CA ASP A 130 8.29 -0.43 11.12
C ASP A 130 9.71 0.17 10.96
N ILE A 131 10.29 -0.01 9.77
CA ILE A 131 11.67 0.29 9.44
C ILE A 131 11.75 1.05 8.12
N ALA A 132 12.50 2.15 8.11
CA ALA A 132 12.91 2.83 6.89
C ALA A 132 14.43 3.01 6.86
N ILE A 133 15.03 3.03 5.67
CA ILE A 133 16.48 3.21 5.50
C ILE A 133 16.75 4.32 4.50
N GLU A 134 17.53 5.32 4.91
CA GLU A 134 18.05 6.38 4.04
C GLU A 134 19.46 6.74 4.49
N GLN A 135 20.37 6.99 3.55
CA GLN A 135 21.75 7.40 3.83
C GLN A 135 22.49 6.50 4.83
N ASN A 136 22.31 5.18 4.74
CA ASN A 136 22.89 4.17 5.63
C ASN A 136 22.47 4.33 7.10
N MET A 137 21.36 5.04 7.35
CA MET A 137 20.71 5.13 8.65
C MET A 137 19.42 4.32 8.64
N ILE A 138 19.25 3.51 9.67
CA ILE A 138 18.04 2.73 9.91
C ILE A 138 17.18 3.51 10.89
N PHE A 139 15.97 3.87 10.47
CA PHE A 139 14.96 4.50 11.30
C PHE A 139 13.95 3.46 11.73
N VAL A 140 13.76 3.29 13.03
CA VAL A 140 12.85 2.29 13.60
C VAL A 140 11.80 2.97 14.46
N THR A 141 10.53 2.77 14.14
CA THR A 141 9.42 3.24 14.98
C THR A 141 9.24 2.32 16.18
N ASP A 142 9.11 2.92 17.37
CA ASP A 142 8.85 2.18 18.62
C ASP A 142 7.62 2.77 19.32
N PRO A 143 6.40 2.53 18.78
CA PRO A 143 5.17 3.18 19.22
C PRO A 143 4.91 3.07 20.73
N LYS A 144 5.29 1.96 21.38
CA LYS A 144 5.09 1.80 22.83
C LYS A 144 6.04 2.68 23.65
N ASN A 145 7.24 2.95 23.15
CA ASN A 145 8.17 3.92 23.73
C ASN A 145 7.96 5.35 23.21
N LYS A 146 7.05 5.55 22.25
CA LYS A 146 6.70 6.87 21.67
C LYS A 146 7.90 7.61 21.10
N ARG A 147 8.69 6.89 20.30
CA ARG A 147 9.92 7.41 19.72
C ARG A 147 10.24 6.73 18.41
N ILE A 148 11.18 7.35 17.70
CA ILE A 148 11.91 6.77 16.60
C ILE A 148 13.36 6.63 17.09
N GLN A 149 14.00 5.51 16.79
CA GLN A 149 15.43 5.31 17.03
C GLN A 149 16.16 5.18 15.70
N VAL A 150 17.36 5.76 15.65
CA VAL A 150 18.23 5.77 14.48
C VAL A 150 19.46 4.91 14.76
N PHE A 151 19.80 4.04 13.83
CA PHE A 151 20.95 3.15 13.90
C PHE A 151 21.79 3.24 12.63
N ASP A 152 23.04 2.81 12.68
CA ASP A 152 23.79 2.51 11.45
C ASP A 152 23.38 1.13 10.90
N LEU A 153 23.88 0.79 9.70
CA LEU A 153 23.60 -0.48 9.05
C LEU A 153 24.08 -1.71 9.83
N ASP A 154 25.00 -1.56 10.78
CA ASP A 154 25.51 -2.62 11.67
C ASP A 154 24.66 -2.76 12.95
N GLY A 155 23.63 -1.92 13.13
CA GLY A 155 22.74 -1.94 14.27
C GLY A 155 23.26 -1.21 15.51
N ASN A 156 24.29 -0.38 15.38
CA ASN A 156 24.74 0.49 16.46
C ASN A 156 23.81 1.70 16.59
N PHE A 157 23.43 2.01 17.83
CA PHE A 157 22.59 3.16 18.10
C PHE A 157 23.32 4.47 17.77
N ILE A 158 22.69 5.32 16.96
CA ILE A 158 23.18 6.66 16.60
C ILE A 158 22.46 7.70 17.45
N SER A 159 21.14 7.75 17.34
CA SER A 159 20.31 8.77 17.96
C SER A 159 18.88 8.29 18.17
N LYS A 160 18.06 9.13 18.80
CA LYS A 160 16.61 8.96 18.88
C LYS A 160 15.97 10.31 18.95
N PHE A 161 14.76 10.39 18.42
CA PHE A 161 13.90 11.53 18.67
C PHE A 161 12.54 11.01 19.11
N SER A 162 12.03 11.67 20.15
CA SER A 162 10.61 11.63 20.41
C SER A 162 10.02 12.77 19.63
N PRO A 163 9.01 12.55 18.79
CA PRO A 163 8.27 13.62 18.17
C PRO A 163 7.40 14.33 19.22
N SER A 164 8.08 15.00 20.15
CA SER A 164 7.48 15.63 21.33
C SER A 164 7.12 17.07 20.99
N HIS A 165 6.05 17.24 20.23
CA HIS A 165 5.19 18.43 20.19
C HIS A 165 3.76 17.96 19.87
N ASP A 166 2.96 17.73 20.91
CA ASP A 166 1.49 17.50 20.95
C ASP A 166 0.78 16.56 19.94
N ASN A 167 1.46 16.03 18.93
CA ASN A 167 0.79 15.56 17.71
C ASN A 167 1.14 14.11 17.33
N LEU A 168 2.37 13.62 17.49
CA LEU A 168 2.72 12.22 17.21
C LEU A 168 3.05 11.48 18.53
N ARG A 169 2.06 10.76 19.05
CA ARG A 169 2.06 10.07 20.33
C ARG A 169 2.41 8.58 20.22
N TYR A 170 2.11 7.96 19.08
CA TYR A 170 2.31 6.53 18.82
C TYR A 170 2.73 6.31 17.36
N PRO A 171 3.99 6.63 17.00
CA PRO A 171 4.48 6.48 15.63
C PRO A 171 4.35 5.02 15.17
N SER A 172 3.72 4.80 14.01
CA SER A 172 3.50 3.47 13.43
C SER A 172 4.32 3.26 12.17
N GLU A 173 3.76 3.61 11.02
CA GLU A 173 4.40 3.44 9.71
C GLU A 173 5.42 4.55 9.49
N ILE A 174 6.52 4.20 8.82
CA ILE A 174 7.61 5.11 8.49
C ILE A 174 8.08 4.89 7.06
N THR A 175 8.21 5.97 6.31
CA THR A 175 8.91 5.95 5.03
C THR A 175 9.78 7.19 4.92
N VAL A 176 10.80 7.12 4.08
CA VAL A 176 11.83 8.16 3.94
C VAL A 176 12.07 8.44 2.47
N SER A 177 12.31 9.70 2.13
CA SER A 177 12.72 10.13 0.80
C SER A 177 13.20 11.57 0.84
N GLU A 178 14.24 11.89 0.08
CA GLU A 178 14.77 13.24 -0.09
C GLU A 178 15.01 13.96 1.25
N ASP A 179 15.67 13.28 2.19
CA ASP A 179 15.95 13.80 3.53
C ASP A 179 14.71 14.09 4.40
N ARG A 180 13.54 13.56 4.02
CA ARG A 180 12.28 13.69 4.77
C ARG A 180 11.83 12.34 5.31
N ILE A 181 11.44 12.32 6.57
CA ILE A 181 10.79 11.20 7.23
C ILE A 181 9.29 11.46 7.26
N PHE A 182 8.50 10.54 6.70
CA PHE A 182 7.04 10.55 6.75
C PHE A 182 6.56 9.49 7.74
N LEU A 183 5.68 9.89 8.66
CA LEU A 183 5.20 9.07 9.77
C LEU A 183 3.68 9.10 9.88
N THR A 184 3.10 7.99 10.34
CA THR A 184 1.72 7.94 10.82
C THR A 184 1.64 7.77 12.33
N ASP A 185 0.47 8.09 12.91
CA ASP A 185 0.15 7.82 14.31
C ASP A 185 -1.03 6.85 14.43
N THR A 186 -0.87 5.77 15.21
CA THR A 186 -1.95 4.78 15.44
C THR A 186 -3.23 5.35 16.08
N LYS A 187 -3.20 6.55 16.64
CA LYS A 187 -4.31 7.19 17.35
C LYS A 187 -4.64 8.59 16.84
N LYS A 188 -3.92 9.09 15.84
CA LYS A 188 -4.17 10.39 15.24
C LYS A 188 -4.10 10.29 13.73
N ALA A 189 -5.19 10.66 13.07
CA ALA A 189 -5.21 10.80 11.63
C ALA A 189 -4.27 11.92 11.18
N GLY A 190 -3.40 11.63 10.23
CA GLY A 190 -2.45 12.59 9.66
C GLY A 190 -1.13 11.94 9.29
N ILE A 191 -0.42 12.62 8.39
CA ILE A 191 0.97 12.35 8.04
C ILE A 191 1.82 13.43 8.68
N PHE A 192 2.83 13.01 9.42
CA PHE A 192 3.79 13.88 10.09
C PHE A 192 5.12 13.80 9.38
N VAL A 193 5.66 14.95 9.00
CA VAL A 193 6.89 15.04 8.23
C VAL A 193 7.99 15.67 9.08
N TYR A 194 9.15 15.02 9.11
CA TYR A 194 10.34 15.46 9.84
C TYR A 194 11.55 15.46 8.90
N ASP A 195 12.60 16.20 9.25
CA ASP A 195 13.92 15.97 8.66
C ASP A 195 14.59 14.74 9.30
N LEU A 196 15.76 14.34 8.77
CA LEU A 196 16.52 13.19 9.28
C LEU A 196 17.03 13.36 10.71
N ASP A 197 17.16 14.60 11.19
CA ASP A 197 17.53 14.92 12.58
C ASP A 197 16.34 14.84 13.54
N GLY A 198 15.12 14.64 13.02
CA GLY A 198 13.89 14.54 13.80
C GLY A 198 13.24 15.89 14.13
N ASN A 199 13.58 16.97 13.42
CA ASN A 199 12.90 18.24 13.53
C ASN A 199 11.62 18.24 12.67
N PRO A 200 10.48 18.72 13.20
CA PRO A 200 9.23 18.73 12.44
C PRO A 200 9.30 19.72 11.27
N ILE A 201 8.89 19.26 10.09
CA ILE A 201 8.78 20.07 8.86
C ILE A 201 7.32 20.50 8.67
N THR A 202 6.40 19.54 8.56
CA THR A 202 4.97 19.81 8.31
C THR A 202 4.10 18.66 8.81
N GLU A 203 2.79 18.89 8.85
CA GLU A 203 1.76 17.90 9.12
C GLU A 203 0.62 18.15 8.14
N PHE A 204 0.14 17.09 7.47
CA PHE A 204 -1.05 17.19 6.65
C PHE A 204 -2.01 16.04 6.96
N ASN A 205 -3.29 16.33 6.80
CA ASN A 205 -4.31 15.30 6.92
C ASN A 205 -4.27 14.43 5.67
N SER A 206 -4.32 13.12 5.82
CA SER A 206 -4.60 12.18 4.72
C SER A 206 -6.05 12.27 4.19
N LYS A 207 -6.86 13.21 4.71
CA LYS A 207 -8.30 13.36 4.45
C LYS A 207 -8.62 14.04 3.11
N GLY A 208 -7.90 13.73 2.04
CA GLY A 208 -8.03 14.35 0.71
C GLY A 208 -9.45 14.44 0.11
N ASP A 209 -10.45 13.81 0.72
CA ASP A 209 -11.85 13.74 0.26
C ASP A 209 -12.91 14.00 1.35
N GLY A 210 -12.52 14.42 2.56
CA GLY A 210 -13.45 14.75 3.64
C GLY A 210 -13.90 13.57 4.53
N GLU A 211 -13.46 12.34 4.25
CA GLU A 211 -13.65 11.19 5.16
C GLU A 211 -12.46 11.02 6.12
N LYS A 212 -12.67 10.33 7.25
CA LYS A 212 -11.60 10.02 8.20
C LYS A 212 -10.81 8.80 7.71
N ALA A 213 -9.53 8.97 7.39
CA ALA A 213 -8.57 7.89 7.50
C ALA A 213 -8.24 7.70 8.99
N GLU A 214 -8.80 6.68 9.64
CA GLU A 214 -8.30 6.23 10.94
C GLU A 214 -7.22 5.16 10.65
N SER A 215 -5.98 5.44 11.09
CA SER A 215 -4.77 4.59 10.92
C SER A 215 -4.46 4.08 9.49
N SER A 216 -3.47 4.69 8.84
CA SER A 216 -2.84 4.11 7.66
C SER A 216 -2.18 2.77 8.01
N ASN A 217 -2.32 1.78 7.13
CA ASN A 217 -1.73 0.46 7.30
C ASN A 217 -0.29 0.37 6.78
N ASP A 218 0.10 1.26 5.85
CA ASP A 218 1.45 1.34 5.28
C ASP A 218 1.67 2.69 4.58
N LEU A 219 2.94 3.06 4.36
CA LEU A 219 3.39 4.23 3.62
C LEU A 219 4.48 3.86 2.62
N LEU A 220 4.46 4.49 1.45
CA LEU A 220 5.51 4.33 0.46
C LEU A 220 5.84 5.64 -0.23
N THR A 221 7.12 5.95 -0.36
CA THR A 221 7.61 7.03 -1.22
C THR A 221 7.96 6.48 -2.60
N TYR A 222 7.57 7.21 -3.65
CA TYR A 222 7.94 6.91 -5.04
C TYR A 222 8.16 8.21 -5.81
N GLY A 223 9.40 8.47 -6.23
CA GLY A 223 9.79 9.77 -6.76
C GLY A 223 9.44 10.86 -5.74
N ASN A 224 8.62 11.83 -6.14
CA ASN A 224 8.18 12.95 -5.29
C ASN A 224 6.76 12.72 -4.71
N HIS A 225 6.32 11.47 -4.69
CA HIS A 225 4.99 11.09 -4.25
C HIS A 225 5.04 10.30 -2.95
N LEU A 226 4.08 10.57 -2.08
CA LEU A 226 3.77 9.76 -0.92
C LEU A 226 2.47 8.99 -1.18
N LEU A 227 2.54 7.67 -1.09
CA LEU A 227 1.41 6.77 -1.10
C LEU A 227 1.02 6.42 0.33
N VAL A 228 -0.26 6.53 0.64
CA VAL A 228 -0.86 6.26 1.95
C VAL A 228 -1.86 5.14 1.80
N VAL A 229 -1.57 3.99 2.39
CA VAL A 229 -2.48 2.84 2.37
C VAL A 229 -3.52 2.99 3.48
N ASP A 230 -4.77 3.20 3.08
CA ASP A 230 -5.92 3.34 3.95
C ASP A 230 -6.81 2.11 3.78
N GLY A 231 -6.44 1.03 4.46
CA GLY A 231 -7.15 -0.24 4.37
C GLY A 231 -8.55 -0.18 4.97
N GLU A 232 -8.81 0.68 5.95
CA GLU A 232 -10.16 0.83 6.53
C GLU A 232 -11.16 1.35 5.50
N ASN A 233 -10.72 2.31 4.66
CA ASN A 233 -11.51 2.84 3.54
C ASN A 233 -11.21 2.14 2.20
N ASN A 234 -10.47 1.02 2.26
CA ASN A 234 -10.13 0.16 1.13
C ASN A 234 -9.49 0.91 -0.06
N ARG A 235 -8.56 1.82 0.22
CA ARG A 235 -7.96 2.73 -0.77
C ARG A 235 -6.48 2.99 -0.53
N ILE A 236 -5.84 3.53 -1.55
CA ILE A 236 -4.46 4.02 -1.51
C ILE A 236 -4.49 5.42 -2.09
N GLN A 237 -4.15 6.40 -1.27
CA GLN A 237 -4.15 7.81 -1.66
C GLN A 237 -2.72 8.25 -1.99
N VAL A 238 -2.58 9.14 -2.96
CA VAL A 238 -1.29 9.67 -3.40
C VAL A 238 -1.27 11.17 -3.18
N PHE A 239 -0.20 11.64 -2.54
CA PHE A 239 0.07 13.03 -2.23
C PHE A 239 1.44 13.43 -2.77
N ASP A 240 1.65 14.72 -3.02
CA ASP A 240 3.02 15.25 -3.08
C ASP A 240 3.59 15.39 -1.66
N PHE A 241 4.87 15.75 -1.56
CA PHE A 241 5.53 15.94 -0.27
C PHE A 241 5.12 17.22 0.47
N GLU A 242 4.33 18.07 -0.17
CA GLU A 242 3.69 19.26 0.42
C GLU A 242 2.32 18.93 1.03
N GLY A 243 1.82 17.71 0.82
CA GLY A 243 0.56 17.21 1.34
C GLY A 243 -0.65 17.52 0.44
N ASN A 244 -0.42 17.98 -0.79
CA ASN A 244 -1.49 18.14 -1.76
C ASN A 244 -1.92 16.76 -2.26
N TYR A 245 -3.22 16.51 -2.25
CA TYR A 245 -3.79 15.30 -2.82
C TYR A 245 -3.65 15.32 -4.35
N ILE A 246 -3.17 14.22 -4.92
CA ILE A 246 -2.99 14.04 -6.36
C ILE A 246 -4.08 13.13 -6.90
N GLN A 247 -4.14 11.91 -6.40
CA GLN A 247 -5.15 10.92 -6.79
C GLN A 247 -5.29 9.79 -5.76
N MET A 248 -6.12 8.81 -6.07
CA MET A 248 -6.23 7.56 -5.32
C MET A 248 -6.44 6.39 -6.26
N PHE A 249 -6.06 5.20 -5.80
CA PHE A 249 -6.37 3.93 -6.46
C PHE A 249 -6.64 2.85 -5.40
N GLY A 250 -7.19 1.72 -5.80
CA GLY A 250 -7.73 0.72 -4.87
C GLY A 250 -9.26 0.66 -4.95
N ALA A 251 -9.92 0.04 -3.98
CA ALA A 251 -11.35 -0.27 -4.06
C ALA A 251 -12.27 0.93 -3.75
N PHE A 252 -11.75 2.14 -3.55
CA PHE A 252 -12.56 3.36 -3.61
C PHE A 252 -12.71 3.83 -5.05
N ILE A 253 -13.50 3.03 -5.74
CA ILE A 253 -14.25 3.32 -6.96
C ILE A 253 -15.45 4.18 -6.55
N PRO A 254 -15.95 5.15 -7.34
CA PRO A 254 -17.30 5.67 -7.14
C PRO A 254 -18.27 4.49 -7.15
N GLN A 255 -18.78 4.15 -5.97
CA GLN A 255 -19.39 2.84 -5.72
C GLN A 255 -20.62 2.64 -6.60
N ASN A 256 -20.67 1.49 -7.29
CA ASN A 256 -21.95 0.85 -7.54
C ASN A 256 -22.54 0.46 -6.16
N PRO A 257 -23.65 1.07 -5.70
CA PRO A 257 -24.25 0.72 -4.42
C PRO A 257 -24.75 -0.73 -4.35
N ASN A 258 -24.78 -1.45 -5.46
CA ASN A 258 -25.24 -2.84 -5.57
C ASN A 258 -24.11 -3.89 -5.54
N VAL A 259 -22.84 -3.50 -5.59
CA VAL A 259 -21.71 -4.42 -5.47
C VAL A 259 -21.16 -4.34 -4.04
N PRO A 260 -21.41 -5.36 -3.18
CA PRO A 260 -20.86 -5.34 -1.83
C PRO A 260 -19.34 -5.37 -1.92
N VAL A 261 -18.69 -4.37 -1.31
CA VAL A 261 -17.25 -4.43 -1.05
C VAL A 261 -16.99 -5.70 -0.25
N LEU A 262 -16.26 -6.65 -0.84
CA LEU A 262 -15.81 -7.83 -0.11
C LEU A 262 -14.90 -7.33 1.03
N LYS A 263 -15.41 -7.41 2.26
CA LYS A 263 -14.74 -6.95 3.49
C LYS A 263 -13.39 -7.62 3.76
N ASN A 264 -13.01 -8.62 2.95
CA ASN A 264 -11.84 -9.48 3.10
C ASN A 264 -10.71 -9.16 2.10
N GLU A 265 -10.66 -7.98 1.50
CA GLU A 265 -9.57 -7.58 0.59
C GLU A 265 -9.12 -6.12 0.80
N ALA A 266 -9.00 -5.66 2.05
CA ALA A 266 -8.46 -4.33 2.31
C ALA A 266 -6.94 -4.29 2.06
N PRO A 267 -6.39 -3.28 1.36
CA PRO A 267 -4.96 -3.11 1.19
C PRO A 267 -4.31 -2.90 2.57
N HIS A 268 -3.15 -3.51 2.75
CA HIS A 268 -2.45 -3.49 4.03
C HIS A 268 -1.00 -3.09 3.88
N SER A 269 -0.31 -3.57 2.85
CA SER A 269 1.08 -3.21 2.60
C SER A 269 1.30 -2.90 1.12
N ILE A 270 2.30 -2.08 0.82
CA ILE A 270 2.60 -1.65 -0.55
C ILE A 270 4.11 -1.61 -0.80
N ALA A 271 4.52 -2.03 -1.98
CA ALA A 271 5.87 -1.85 -2.50
C ALA A 271 5.84 -1.34 -3.94
N TYR A 272 6.97 -0.85 -4.42
CA TYR A 272 7.12 -0.39 -5.79
C TYR A 272 8.34 -1.03 -6.44
N SER A 273 8.19 -1.49 -7.69
CA SER A 273 9.30 -1.87 -8.56
C SER A 273 8.86 -1.88 -10.01
N ASN A 274 9.80 -1.65 -10.94
CA ASN A 274 9.58 -1.80 -12.39
C ASN A 274 8.30 -1.10 -12.89
N ASN A 275 8.04 0.10 -12.39
CA ASN A 275 6.86 0.89 -12.72
C ASN A 275 5.52 0.21 -12.34
N MET A 276 5.54 -0.63 -11.32
CA MET A 276 4.37 -1.30 -10.74
C MET A 276 4.34 -1.06 -9.24
N PHE A 277 3.16 -0.79 -8.70
CA PHE A 277 2.86 -0.93 -7.29
C PHE A 277 2.37 -2.35 -7.01
N TYR A 278 2.91 -2.95 -5.96
CA TYR A 278 2.55 -4.26 -5.44
C TYR A 278 1.85 -4.06 -4.12
N VAL A 279 0.62 -4.55 -3.98
CA VAL A 279 -0.20 -4.33 -2.79
C VAL A 279 -0.57 -5.65 -2.16
N GLY A 280 -0.16 -5.86 -0.92
CA GLY A 280 -0.62 -6.96 -0.08
C GLY A 280 -2.00 -6.64 0.50
N HIS A 281 -2.96 -7.55 0.34
CA HIS A 281 -4.31 -7.38 0.88
C HIS A 281 -4.56 -8.28 2.10
N THR A 282 -5.19 -7.73 3.13
CA THR A 282 -5.73 -8.51 4.26
C THR A 282 -6.63 -9.64 3.76
N GLY A 283 -6.65 -10.77 4.47
CA GLY A 283 -7.55 -11.90 4.18
C GLY A 283 -7.19 -12.72 2.95
N SER A 284 -6.26 -12.26 2.10
CA SER A 284 -5.80 -12.95 0.90
C SER A 284 -4.29 -13.19 0.94
N PHE A 285 -3.82 -14.24 0.25
CA PHE A 285 -2.39 -14.48 0.03
C PHE A 285 -1.86 -13.74 -1.20
N ASN A 286 -2.70 -12.90 -1.82
CA ASN A 286 -2.45 -12.36 -3.13
C ASN A 286 -1.81 -10.98 -2.99
N VAL A 287 -0.76 -10.75 -3.76
CA VAL A 287 -0.27 -9.42 -4.10
C VAL A 287 -1.02 -8.97 -5.35
N LYS A 288 -1.70 -7.82 -5.29
CA LYS A 288 -2.28 -7.19 -6.48
C LYS A 288 -1.28 -6.21 -7.06
N THR A 289 -1.24 -6.11 -8.39
CA THR A 289 -0.36 -5.17 -9.08
C THR A 289 -1.17 -4.03 -9.67
N TYR A 290 -0.60 -2.83 -9.64
CA TYR A 290 -1.16 -1.62 -10.21
C TYR A 290 -0.05 -0.92 -10.98
N ASP A 291 -0.32 -0.44 -12.19
CA ASP A 291 0.66 0.36 -12.93
C ASP A 291 1.01 1.60 -12.12
N ALA A 292 2.29 1.77 -11.81
CA ALA A 292 2.78 3.03 -11.31
C ALA A 292 2.88 4.01 -12.47
N TYR A 293 2.66 5.29 -12.18
CA TYR A 293 2.63 6.36 -13.17
C TYR A 293 3.67 6.21 -14.29
N GLY A 294 3.18 5.92 -15.49
CA GLY A 294 3.99 5.70 -16.69
C GLY A 294 3.31 6.33 -17.90
N THR A 295 3.73 7.56 -18.21
CA THR A 295 3.60 8.30 -19.48
C THR A 295 2.50 7.84 -20.45
N ASN A 296 1.45 8.65 -20.61
CA ASN A 296 0.41 8.53 -21.65
C ASN A 296 -0.49 7.27 -21.62
N SER A 297 -0.43 6.42 -20.60
CA SER A 297 -1.38 5.31 -20.44
C SER A 297 -2.60 5.73 -19.61
N ILE A 298 -3.78 5.30 -20.03
CA ILE A 298 -5.03 5.61 -19.32
C ILE A 298 -5.06 4.78 -18.03
N PRO A 299 -5.21 5.39 -16.84
CA PRO A 299 -5.26 4.63 -15.60
C PRO A 299 -6.38 3.60 -15.60
N THR A 300 -6.09 2.41 -15.06
CA THR A 300 -7.03 1.28 -15.03
C THR A 300 -8.34 1.62 -14.32
N TRP A 301 -8.34 2.54 -13.36
CA TRP A 301 -9.57 2.98 -12.70
C TRP A 301 -10.53 3.71 -13.66
N VAL A 302 -10.01 4.45 -14.65
CA VAL A 302 -10.85 5.14 -15.64
C VAL A 302 -11.52 4.12 -16.57
N LYS A 303 -10.80 3.05 -16.93
CA LYS A 303 -11.35 1.90 -17.68
C LYS A 303 -12.47 1.20 -16.91
N ASN A 304 -12.26 0.96 -15.62
CA ASN A 304 -13.26 0.30 -14.80
C ASN A 304 -14.53 1.17 -14.66
N ASN A 305 -14.38 2.49 -14.47
CA ASN A 305 -15.51 3.43 -14.45
C ASN A 305 -16.30 3.40 -15.77
N ALA A 306 -15.63 3.27 -16.91
CA ALA A 306 -16.29 3.13 -18.20
C ALA A 306 -17.17 1.88 -18.29
N GLY A 307 -16.71 0.76 -17.73
CA GLY A 307 -17.49 -0.48 -17.64
C GLY A 307 -18.75 -0.32 -16.78
N TRP A 308 -18.61 0.21 -15.55
CA TRP A 308 -19.76 0.44 -14.67
C TRP A 308 -20.74 1.46 -15.23
N TRP A 309 -20.23 2.50 -15.90
CA TRP A 309 -21.08 3.48 -16.55
C TRP A 309 -21.89 2.85 -17.70
N ALA A 310 -21.28 1.90 -18.43
CA ALA A 310 -21.96 1.12 -19.47
C ALA A 310 -23.03 0.19 -18.89
N ASP A 311 -22.78 -0.39 -17.72
CA ASP A 311 -23.72 -1.28 -17.02
C ASP A 311 -24.83 -0.51 -16.26
N GLY A 312 -24.75 0.83 -16.22
CA GLY A 312 -25.72 1.69 -15.54
C GLY A 312 -25.51 1.77 -14.02
N ASP A 313 -24.34 1.35 -13.55
CA ASP A 313 -23.97 1.20 -12.16
C ASP A 313 -23.49 2.51 -11.51
N ILE A 314 -22.98 3.45 -12.31
CA ILE A 314 -22.57 4.79 -11.88
C ILE A 314 -23.23 5.87 -12.76
N SER A 315 -23.38 7.09 -12.21
CA SER A 315 -23.99 8.21 -12.91
C SER A 315 -23.09 8.75 -14.03
N ASP A 316 -23.69 9.46 -14.99
CA ASP A 316 -22.96 10.18 -16.05
C ASP A 316 -21.94 11.15 -15.45
N SER A 317 -22.26 11.83 -14.34
CA SER A 317 -21.33 12.72 -13.64
C SER A 317 -20.09 11.99 -13.10
N ALA A 318 -20.26 10.81 -12.49
CA ALA A 318 -19.15 10.03 -11.94
C ALA A 318 -18.20 9.50 -13.03
N PHE A 319 -18.74 9.24 -14.23
CA PHE A 319 -17.92 8.91 -15.39
C PHE A 319 -17.19 10.14 -15.95
N ILE A 320 -17.86 11.30 -16.03
CA ILE A 320 -17.25 12.56 -16.48
C ILE A 320 -16.07 12.98 -15.60
N ASP A 321 -16.16 12.81 -14.27
CA ASP A 321 -15.04 13.09 -13.35
C ASP A 321 -13.76 12.32 -13.77
N GLY A 322 -13.93 11.10 -14.31
CA GLY A 322 -12.85 10.29 -14.87
C GLY A 322 -12.23 10.88 -16.14
N ILE A 323 -13.04 11.46 -17.01
CA ILE A 323 -12.59 12.13 -18.24
C ILE A 323 -11.89 13.45 -17.90
N GLU A 324 -12.42 14.23 -16.95
CA GLU A 324 -11.80 15.48 -16.49
C GLU A 324 -10.41 15.25 -15.93
N TYR A 325 -10.22 14.16 -15.17
CA TYR A 325 -8.89 13.72 -14.74
C TYR A 325 -7.95 13.51 -15.94
N LEU A 326 -8.37 12.76 -16.97
CA LEU A 326 -7.51 12.49 -18.14
C LEU A 326 -7.09 13.75 -18.87
N ILE A 327 -7.94 14.79 -18.89
CA ILE A 327 -7.63 16.08 -19.49
C ILE A 327 -6.65 16.87 -18.62
N ARG A 328 -6.91 16.92 -17.30
CA ARG A 328 -6.08 17.64 -16.33
C ARG A 328 -4.65 17.12 -16.26
N GLU A 329 -4.50 15.79 -16.34
CA GLU A 329 -3.18 15.13 -16.35
C GLU A 329 -2.54 15.08 -17.75
N GLU A 330 -3.10 15.79 -18.73
CA GLU A 330 -2.61 15.88 -20.12
C GLU A 330 -2.51 14.50 -20.83
N ILE A 331 -3.31 13.52 -20.40
CA ILE A 331 -3.42 12.19 -21.02
C ILE A 331 -4.30 12.27 -22.28
N ILE A 332 -5.33 13.13 -22.26
CA ILE A 332 -6.15 13.48 -23.42
C ILE A 332 -6.02 14.98 -23.70
N MET A 333 -5.81 15.34 -24.97
CA MET A 333 -5.66 16.72 -25.40
C MET A 333 -6.94 17.25 -26.05
N VAL A 334 -7.80 17.89 -25.26
CA VAL A 334 -9.00 18.57 -25.77
C VAL A 334 -8.98 20.06 -25.48
N PRO A 335 -9.37 20.92 -26.45
CA PRO A 335 -9.50 22.34 -26.19
C PRO A 335 -10.66 22.59 -25.22
N MET A 336 -10.39 23.33 -24.14
CA MET A 336 -11.38 23.81 -23.17
C MET A 336 -12.60 24.38 -23.88
N THR A 337 -13.78 23.80 -23.66
CA THR A 337 -15.05 24.33 -24.17
C THR A 337 -15.60 25.36 -23.17
N LYS A 338 -16.41 26.30 -23.65
CA LYS A 338 -16.95 27.37 -22.80
C LYS A 338 -17.97 26.78 -21.80
N PRO A 339 -17.99 27.24 -20.53
CA PRO A 339 -19.03 26.82 -19.60
C PRO A 339 -20.36 27.47 -20.00
N HIS A 340 -21.41 26.68 -20.22
CA HIS A 340 -22.77 27.24 -20.34
C HIS A 340 -23.91 26.29 -19.96
N SER A 341 -24.78 26.84 -19.09
CA SER A 341 -26.18 26.55 -18.74
C SER A 341 -26.65 25.09 -18.57
N GLU A 342 -27.19 24.86 -17.37
CA GLU A 342 -28.00 23.74 -16.88
C GLU A 342 -29.15 23.30 -17.83
N GLU A 343 -28.83 22.68 -18.95
CA GLU A 343 -29.76 21.75 -19.61
C GLU A 343 -29.08 20.39 -19.73
N GLU A 344 -29.63 19.40 -19.02
CA GLU A 344 -29.21 17.99 -19.07
C GLU A 344 -29.30 17.46 -20.52
N SER A 345 -28.24 17.61 -21.31
CA SER A 345 -28.08 16.79 -22.50
C SER A 345 -27.62 15.42 -22.05
N SER A 346 -28.54 14.46 -21.98
CA SER A 346 -28.22 13.08 -21.61
C SER A 346 -27.20 12.49 -22.59
N ILE A 347 -26.16 11.84 -22.04
CA ILE A 347 -25.14 11.21 -22.87
C ILE A 347 -25.79 10.08 -23.69
N PRO A 348 -25.62 10.04 -25.02
CA PRO A 348 -26.25 9.02 -25.84
C PRO A 348 -25.83 7.59 -25.47
N GLU A 349 -26.77 6.65 -25.50
CA GLU A 349 -26.57 5.24 -25.13
C GLU A 349 -25.45 4.54 -25.90
N TRP A 350 -25.20 4.94 -27.15
CA TRP A 350 -24.12 4.36 -27.94
C TRP A 350 -22.74 4.67 -27.36
N VAL A 351 -22.59 5.78 -26.63
CA VAL A 351 -21.34 6.14 -25.95
C VAL A 351 -21.09 5.21 -24.76
N LYS A 352 -22.15 4.85 -24.03
CA LYS A 352 -22.11 3.84 -22.95
C LYS A 352 -21.64 2.49 -23.45
N ASN A 353 -22.16 2.04 -24.60
CA ASN A 353 -21.71 0.79 -25.20
C ASN A 353 -20.21 0.80 -25.58
N ASN A 354 -19.71 1.92 -26.10
CA ASN A 354 -18.28 2.06 -26.41
C ASN A 354 -17.40 2.04 -25.15
N ALA A 355 -17.88 2.64 -24.06
CA ALA A 355 -17.22 2.59 -22.76
C ALA A 355 -17.14 1.16 -22.20
N GLY A 356 -18.20 0.37 -22.34
CA GLY A 356 -18.19 -1.05 -22.01
C GLY A 356 -17.20 -1.86 -22.84
N TRP A 357 -17.20 -1.66 -24.17
CA TRP A 357 -16.22 -2.32 -25.05
C TRP A 357 -14.77 -1.95 -24.74
N TRP A 358 -14.52 -0.73 -24.29
CA TRP A 358 -13.19 -0.30 -23.88
C TRP A 358 -12.77 -0.95 -22.56
N ALA A 359 -13.67 -1.01 -21.58
CA ALA A 359 -13.43 -1.68 -20.30
C ALA A 359 -13.14 -3.18 -20.46
N ASP A 360 -13.84 -3.84 -21.38
CA ASP A 360 -13.65 -5.26 -21.71
C ASP A 360 -12.40 -5.53 -22.57
N GLY A 361 -11.66 -4.49 -22.97
CA GLY A 361 -10.50 -4.61 -23.87
C GLY A 361 -10.86 -4.98 -25.32
N GLN A 362 -12.13 -4.82 -25.72
CA GLN A 362 -12.60 -5.05 -27.09
C GLN A 362 -12.18 -3.93 -28.04
N ILE A 363 -11.96 -2.71 -27.52
CA ILE A 363 -11.36 -1.60 -28.27
C ILE A 363 -10.12 -1.05 -27.56
N PRO A 364 -9.08 -0.62 -28.32
CA PRO A 364 -7.86 -0.08 -27.73
C PRO A 364 -8.06 1.33 -27.17
N ASP A 365 -7.20 1.72 -26.24
CA ASP A 365 -7.18 3.04 -25.58
C ASP A 365 -7.25 4.21 -26.56
N SER A 366 -6.49 4.15 -27.65
CA SER A 366 -6.51 5.18 -28.68
C SER A 366 -7.88 5.36 -29.32
N ALA A 367 -8.61 4.26 -29.58
CA ALA A 367 -9.93 4.33 -30.21
C ALA A 367 -10.99 4.92 -29.27
N PHE A 368 -10.88 4.62 -27.97
CA PHE A 368 -11.75 5.21 -26.98
C PHE A 368 -11.45 6.70 -26.77
N ILE A 369 -10.16 7.07 -26.67
CA ILE A 369 -9.71 8.46 -26.57
C ILE A 369 -10.21 9.29 -27.76
N ASP A 370 -10.00 8.81 -28.99
CA ASP A 370 -10.47 9.50 -30.21
C ASP A 370 -11.99 9.76 -30.15
N GLY A 371 -12.74 8.79 -29.60
CA GLY A 371 -14.17 8.92 -29.35
C GLY A 371 -14.51 10.00 -28.33
N ILE A 372 -13.84 10.00 -27.18
CA ILE A 372 -14.03 11.02 -26.13
C ILE A 372 -13.65 12.41 -26.65
N GLU A 373 -12.53 12.54 -27.35
CA GLU A 373 -12.12 13.82 -27.95
C GLU A 373 -13.18 14.35 -28.91
N TYR A 374 -13.73 13.48 -29.76
CA TYR A 374 -14.82 13.84 -30.66
C TYR A 374 -16.08 14.30 -29.91
N LEU A 375 -16.45 13.59 -28.84
CA LEU A 375 -17.63 13.89 -28.04
C LEU A 375 -17.50 15.23 -27.32
N VAL A 376 -16.32 15.54 -26.77
CA VAL A 376 -16.01 16.84 -26.16
C VAL A 376 -16.00 17.94 -27.21
N LYS A 377 -15.32 17.74 -28.36
CA LYS A 377 -15.32 18.69 -29.49
C LYS A 377 -16.72 18.95 -30.05
N SER A 378 -17.61 17.96 -29.98
CA SER A 378 -19.00 18.05 -30.45
C SER A 378 -19.98 18.61 -29.40
N GLY A 379 -19.52 18.88 -28.17
CA GLY A 379 -20.35 19.37 -27.08
C GLY A 379 -21.33 18.34 -26.51
N ILE A 380 -21.13 17.04 -26.78
CA ILE A 380 -21.96 15.94 -26.27
C ILE A 380 -21.52 15.55 -24.86
N ILE A 381 -20.21 15.55 -24.60
CA ILE A 381 -19.64 15.50 -23.25
C ILE A 381 -19.14 16.89 -22.93
N GLN A 382 -19.51 17.39 -21.75
CA GLN A 382 -19.02 18.64 -21.22
C GLN A 382 -18.08 18.35 -20.06
N VAL A 383 -16.97 19.06 -20.01
CA VAL A 383 -15.89 18.93 -19.03
C VAL A 383 -15.59 20.35 -18.54
N ALA A 384 -15.40 20.51 -17.22
CA ALA A 384 -15.27 21.81 -16.57
C ALA A 384 -13.92 22.51 -16.78
#